data_AF-A0ABD4YLR0-F1
#
_entry.id   AF-A0ABD4YLR0-F1
#
_cell.length_a   1.000
_cell.length_b   1.000
_cell.length_c   1.000
_cell.angle_alpha   90.00
_cell.angle_beta   90.00
_cell.angle_gamma   90.00
#
_symmetry.space_group_name_H-M   'P 1'
#
loop_
_entity.id
_entity.type
_entity.pdbx_description
1 polymer ?
#
loop_
_entity_poly.entity_id
_entity_poly.type
_entity_poly.pdbx_seq_one_letter_code
_entity_poly.pdbx_strand_id
1 'polypeptide(L)'
;MSMEFRNLAGNTVMIDLGAEGQLAFALPDPAAEPGLGQVEEVRLLRKQIEALVRSSGDPAEAALSICVLLDEHLGLAEEGFFDDDDAVQDAILAARAADE
;
A
#
# COMPACT_ATOMS: atom_id res chain seq x y z
N MET A 1 -10.63 -34.18 -17.61
CA MET A 1 -9.24 -34.03 -17.11
C MET A 1 -9.39 -33.32 -15.78
N SER A 2 -9.00 -33.92 -14.66
CA SER A 2 -9.12 -33.27 -13.35
C SER A 2 -7.78 -32.67 -12.94
N MET A 3 -7.84 -31.52 -12.27
CA MET A 3 -6.67 -30.84 -11.72
C MET A 3 -6.91 -30.56 -10.23
N GLU A 4 -5.93 -30.95 -9.40
CA GLU A 4 -5.98 -30.82 -7.95
C GLU A 4 -4.97 -29.78 -7.49
N PHE A 5 -5.39 -28.84 -6.65
CA PHE A 5 -4.51 -27.85 -6.04
C PHE A 5 -4.92 -27.56 -4.60
N ARG A 6 -3.96 -27.17 -3.76
CA ARG A 6 -4.21 -26.80 -2.36
C ARG A 6 -4.42 -25.30 -2.25
N ASN A 7 -5.46 -24.90 -1.52
CA ASN A 7 -5.65 -23.49 -1.18
C ASN A 7 -4.80 -23.09 0.04
N LEU A 8 -4.74 -21.79 0.34
CA LEU A 8 -3.96 -21.23 1.46
C LEU A 8 -4.44 -21.72 2.84
N ALA A 9 -5.69 -22.21 2.93
CA ALA A 9 -6.24 -22.84 4.12
C ALA A 9 -5.92 -24.34 4.23
N GLY A 10 -5.15 -24.90 3.28
CA GLY A 10 -4.74 -26.30 3.26
C GLY A 10 -5.77 -27.28 2.68
N ASN A 11 -6.90 -26.80 2.18
CA ASN A 11 -7.92 -27.64 1.57
C ASN A 11 -7.50 -28.02 0.14
N THR A 12 -7.64 -29.30 -0.20
CA THR A 12 -7.49 -29.77 -1.58
C THR A 12 -8.75 -29.43 -2.36
N VAL A 13 -8.59 -28.60 -3.40
CA VAL A 13 -9.63 -28.25 -4.36
C VAL A 13 -9.40 -29.09 -5.61
N MET A 14 -10.43 -29.83 -6.01
CA MET A 14 -10.44 -30.63 -7.24
C MET A 14 -11.35 -29.94 -8.25
N ILE A 15 -10.80 -29.58 -9.40
CA ILE A 15 -11.58 -29.08 -10.54
C ILE A 15 -11.62 -30.16 -11.61
N ASP A 16 -12.84 -30.55 -12.00
CA ASP A 16 -13.05 -31.39 -13.18
C ASP A 16 -13.28 -30.50 -14.41
N LEU A 17 -12.30 -30.47 -15.32
CA LEU A 17 -12.34 -29.66 -16.55
C LEU A 17 -13.27 -30.28 -17.62
N GLY A 18 -13.94 -31.41 -17.32
CA GLY A 18 -14.86 -32.09 -18.24
C GLY A 18 -16.34 -31.76 -18.07
N ALA A 19 -16.72 -31.01 -17.03
CA ALA A 19 -18.11 -30.65 -16.78
C ALA A 19 -18.42 -29.25 -17.33
N GLU A 20 -18.87 -29.17 -18.59
CA GLU A 20 -19.60 -27.99 -19.08
C GLU A 20 -20.97 -27.94 -18.40
N GLY A 21 -21.01 -27.53 -17.13
CA GLY A 21 -22.24 -27.55 -16.38
C GLY A 21 -22.05 -27.18 -14.93
N GLN A 22 -22.34 -25.92 -14.61
CA GLN A 22 -22.55 -25.39 -13.27
C GLN A 22 -21.34 -25.46 -12.33
N LEU A 23 -20.37 -24.60 -12.61
CA LEU A 23 -19.76 -23.83 -11.53
C LEU A 23 -20.42 -22.45 -11.49
N ALA A 24 -21.60 -22.37 -10.88
CA ALA A 24 -22.09 -21.11 -10.34
C ALA A 24 -21.31 -20.79 -9.05
N PHE A 25 -19.98 -20.76 -9.14
CA PHE A 25 -19.20 -19.95 -8.22
C PHE A 25 -19.38 -18.53 -8.73
N ALA A 26 -20.38 -17.82 -8.21
CA ALA A 26 -20.31 -16.38 -8.23
C ALA A 26 -18.98 -16.04 -7.56
N LEU A 27 -17.99 -15.62 -8.36
CA LEU A 27 -16.80 -15.00 -7.80
C LEU A 27 -17.34 -13.87 -6.90
N PRO A 28 -16.94 -13.82 -5.61
CA PRO A 28 -17.36 -12.74 -4.75
C PRO A 28 -17.06 -11.43 -5.47
N ASP A 29 -18.03 -10.51 -5.46
CA ASP A 29 -17.86 -9.20 -6.07
C ASP A 29 -16.57 -8.58 -5.51
N PRO A 30 -15.55 -8.30 -6.33
CA PRO A 30 -14.31 -7.69 -5.85
C PRO A 30 -14.56 -6.31 -5.22
N ALA A 31 -15.68 -5.64 -5.51
CA ALA A 31 -16.07 -4.42 -4.81
C ALA A 31 -16.64 -4.67 -3.40
N ALA A 32 -16.99 -5.91 -3.06
CA ALA A 32 -17.54 -6.30 -1.76
C ALA A 32 -16.48 -6.79 -0.76
N GLU A 33 -15.23 -6.99 -1.17
CA GLU A 33 -14.15 -7.24 -0.21
C GLU A 33 -13.66 -5.93 0.43
N PRO A 34 -13.77 -5.78 1.76
CA PRO A 34 -13.22 -4.63 2.46
C PRO A 34 -11.70 -4.57 2.23
N GLY A 35 -11.22 -3.50 1.60
CA GLY A 35 -9.79 -3.21 1.48
C GLY A 35 -9.16 -3.38 0.11
N LEU A 36 -9.86 -3.82 -0.94
CA LEU A 36 -9.28 -3.84 -2.30
C LEU A 36 -8.88 -2.44 -2.79
N GLY A 37 -9.64 -1.40 -2.41
CA GLY A 37 -9.25 0.00 -2.61
C GLY A 37 -8.06 0.45 -1.75
N GLN A 38 -7.90 -0.10 -0.54
CA GLN A 38 -6.77 0.23 0.33
C GLN A 38 -5.48 -0.49 -0.04
N VAL A 39 -5.56 -1.68 -0.64
CA VAL A 39 -4.39 -2.42 -1.12
C VAL A 39 -3.68 -1.66 -2.24
N GLU A 40 -4.42 -0.99 -3.12
CA GLU A 40 -3.84 -0.21 -4.21
C GLU A 40 -3.18 1.08 -3.70
N GLU A 41 -3.82 1.78 -2.75
CA GLU A 41 -3.24 2.95 -2.06
C GLU A 41 -1.95 2.59 -1.31
N VAL A 42 -1.93 1.49 -0.55
CA VAL A 42 -0.73 1.01 0.16
C VAL A 42 0.40 0.65 -0.83
N ARG A 43 0.06 0.06 -1.98
CA ARG A 43 1.04 -0.24 -3.03
C ARG A 43 1.58 1.01 -3.69
N LEU A 44 0.76 2.05 -3.83
CA LEU A 44 1.17 3.34 -4.38
C LEU A 44 2.13 4.05 -3.44
N LEU A 45 1.78 4.18 -2.16
CA LEU A 45 2.63 4.78 -1.13
C LEU A 45 3.99 4.08 -1.06
N ARG A 46 3.99 2.74 -1.05
CA ARG A 46 5.22 1.96 -1.09
C ARG A 46 6.08 2.29 -2.31
N LYS A 47 5.50 2.41 -3.50
CA LYS A 47 6.24 2.76 -4.73
C LYS A 47 6.81 4.17 -4.67
N GLN A 48 6.09 5.13 -4.09
CA GLN A 48 6.57 6.50 -3.90
C GLN A 48 7.79 6.53 -2.97
N ILE A 49 7.75 5.79 -1.85
CA ILE A 49 8.89 5.64 -0.94
C ILE A 49 10.07 4.99 -1.68
N GLU A 50 9.86 3.88 -2.39
CA GLU A 50 10.92 3.21 -3.15
C GLU A 50 11.54 4.13 -4.21
N ALA A 51 10.75 5.02 -4.83
CA ALA A 51 11.23 6.00 -5.78
C ALA A 51 12.12 7.05 -5.10
N LEU A 52 11.68 7.64 -3.99
CA LEU A 52 12.44 8.62 -3.21
C LEU A 52 13.79 8.07 -2.75
N VAL A 53 13.81 6.83 -2.23
CA VAL A 53 15.05 6.16 -1.82
C VAL A 53 16.01 5.97 -3.00
N ARG A 54 15.50 5.64 -4.18
CA ARG A 54 16.33 5.36 -5.36
C ARG A 54 16.84 6.64 -6.04
N SER A 55 16.04 7.69 -6.04
CA SER A 55 16.36 8.95 -6.72
C SER A 55 17.27 9.84 -5.90
N SER A 56 17.27 9.70 -4.57
CA SER A 56 18.09 10.55 -3.72
C SER A 56 19.57 10.20 -3.81
N GLY A 57 20.41 11.22 -3.94
CA GLY A 57 21.86 11.11 -3.79
C GLY A 57 22.33 11.15 -2.33
N ASP A 58 21.46 11.62 -1.42
CA ASP A 58 21.73 11.75 0.01
C ASP A 58 20.69 10.98 0.85
N PRO A 59 21.10 9.99 1.66
CA PRO A 59 20.20 9.28 2.56
C PRO A 59 19.44 10.19 3.55
N ALA A 60 20.04 11.29 4.00
CA ALA A 60 19.39 12.20 4.94
C ALA A 60 18.24 12.97 4.27
N GLU A 61 18.49 13.49 3.07
CA GLU A 61 17.46 14.13 2.24
C GLU A 61 16.32 13.17 1.88
N ALA A 62 16.66 11.90 1.59
CA ALA A 62 15.67 10.86 1.31
C ALA A 62 14.77 10.61 2.53
N ALA A 63 15.35 10.53 3.72
CA ALA A 63 14.62 10.30 4.96
C ALA A 63 13.64 11.45 5.24
N LEU A 64 14.09 12.70 5.13
CA LEU A 64 13.23 13.88 5.31
C LEU A 64 12.08 13.89 4.31
N SER A 65 12.37 13.64 3.03
CA SER A 65 11.34 13.58 1.97
C SER A 65 10.31 12.49 2.22
N ILE A 66 10.73 11.34 2.76
CA ILE A 66 9.83 10.25 3.14
C ILE A 66 8.96 10.67 4.35
N CYS A 67 9.52 11.36 5.35
CA CYS A 67 8.75 11.85 6.48
C CYS A 67 7.67 12.85 6.05
N VAL A 68 7.98 13.77 5.14
CA VAL A 68 7.00 14.70 4.55
C VAL A 68 5.90 13.94 3.81
N LEU A 69 6.26 13.00 2.92
CA LEU A 69 5.29 12.17 2.20
C LEU A 69 4.38 11.40 3.16
N LEU A 70 4.95 10.81 4.22
CA LEU A 70 4.16 10.08 5.21
C LEU A 70 3.22 10.99 6.00
N ASP A 71 3.64 12.22 6.31
CA ASP A 71 2.78 13.22 6.95
C ASP A 71 1.58 13.60 6.07
N GLU A 72 1.80 13.85 4.78
CA GLU A 72 0.71 14.15 3.82
C GLU A 72 -0.35 13.05 3.76
N HIS A 73 0.09 11.79 3.86
CA HIS A 73 -0.80 10.63 3.77
C HIS A 73 -1.47 10.24 5.10
N LEU A 74 -0.84 10.52 6.24
CA LEU A 74 -1.24 9.96 7.53
C LEU A 74 -1.47 11.01 8.64
N GLY A 75 -1.10 12.27 8.44
CA GLY A 75 -1.27 13.34 9.44
C GLY A 75 -0.39 13.19 10.67
N LEU A 76 0.80 12.60 10.52
CA LEU A 76 1.67 12.20 11.64
C LEU A 76 2.12 13.37 12.52
N ALA A 77 2.39 14.54 11.94
CA ALA A 77 2.80 15.72 12.68
C ALA A 77 1.67 16.27 13.55
N GLU A 78 0.41 16.20 13.11
CA GLU A 78 -0.74 16.63 13.91
C GLU A 78 -0.97 15.71 15.11
N GLU A 79 -0.54 14.45 15.02
CA GLU A 79 -0.56 13.48 16.11
C GLU A 79 0.69 13.56 17.03
N GLY A 80 1.62 14.49 16.76
CA GLY A 80 2.82 14.71 17.56
C GLY A 80 3.93 13.67 17.35
N PHE A 81 3.89 12.89 16.27
CA PHE A 81 4.87 11.83 16.00
C PHE A 81 6.30 12.38 15.78
N PHE A 82 6.41 13.62 15.34
CA PHE A 82 7.68 14.29 15.04
C PHE A 82 8.03 15.43 16.02
N ASP A 83 7.36 15.49 17.18
CA ASP A 83 7.54 16.59 18.15
C ASP A 83 8.99 16.75 18.63
N ASP A 84 9.75 15.66 18.65
CA ASP A 84 11.15 15.63 19.10
C ASP A 84 12.16 15.77 17.94
N ASP A 85 11.71 15.98 16.69
CA ASP A 85 12.57 16.09 15.50
C ASP A 85 12.34 17.42 14.74
N ASP A 86 13.09 18.44 15.15
CA ASP A 86 13.03 19.79 14.57
C ASP A 86 13.28 19.79 13.05
N ALA A 87 14.18 18.91 12.56
CA ALA A 87 14.53 18.88 11.14
C ALA A 87 13.37 18.36 10.28
N VAL A 88 12.62 17.39 10.80
CA VAL A 88 11.41 16.88 10.14
C VAL A 88 10.29 17.92 10.18
N GLN A 89 10.08 18.59 11.33
CA GLN A 89 9.07 19.64 11.44
C GLN A 89 9.33 20.79 10.47
N ASP A 90 10.57 21.27 10.39
CA ASP A 90 10.97 22.32 9.46
C ASP A 90 10.71 21.89 8.00
N ALA A 91 11.03 20.64 7.65
CA ALA A 91 10.79 20.10 6.31
C ALA A 91 9.28 20.02 5.97
N ILE A 92 8.44 19.61 6.91
CA ILE A 92 6.98 19.55 6.74
C ILE A 92 6.40 20.95 6.55
N LEU A 93 6.82 21.92 7.38
CA LEU A 93 6.38 23.30 7.25
C LEU A 93 6.81 23.93 5.92
N ALA A 94 8.05 23.66 5.49
CA ALA A 94 8.57 24.14 4.21
C ALA A 94 7.79 23.56 3.02
N ALA A 95 7.43 22.26 3.07
CA ALA A 95 6.62 21.63 2.03
C ALA A 95 5.22 22.24 1.94
N ARG A 96 4.53 22.40 3.08
CA ARG A 96 3.19 23.03 3.15
C ARG A 96 3.19 24.46 2.60
N ALA A 97 4.24 25.23 2.89
CA ALA A 97 4.39 26.59 2.38
C ALA A 97 4.68 26.66 0.87
N ALA A 98 5.19 25.60 0.24
CA ALA A 98 5.43 25.54 -1.19
C ALA A 98 4.16 25.22 -2.00
N ASP A 99 3.14 24.65 -1.36
CA ASP A 99 1.86 24.27 -1.97
C ASP A 99 0.77 25.37 -1.89
N GLU A 100 1.04 26.47 -1.17
CA GLU A 100 0.19 27.70 -1.07
C GLU A 100 0.50 28.73 -2.17
#